data_AF-A0A3B9NNM1-F1
#
_entry.id   AF-A0A3B9NNM1-F1
#
_cell.length_a   1.000
_cell.length_b   1.000
_cell.length_c   1.000
_cell.angle_alpha   90.00
_cell.angle_beta   90.00
_cell.angle_gamma   90.00
#
_symmetry.space_group_name_H-M   'P 1'
#
loop_
_entity.id
_entity.type
_entity.pdbx_description
1 polymer ?
#
loop_
_entity_poly.entity_id
_entity_poly.type
_entity_poly.pdbx_seq_one_letter_code
_entity_poly.pdbx_strand_id
1 'polypeptide(L)'
;MSMSNVKEILFGPLFSNNPIGLQILGICSALAVTTKMSVAIVMCIALTVVTAFSNLFISMIRNRIPSSIRIIVQMTIIASLVIVVDQVLGAVAYDISKQLSVFVGLIITNCIVMGRAEAFAMQNPPGLSFLDGIGNGLGYSVVLMSVAAIRELFGSGSMFGIEILPLVSQGGWYTPMGMMLLPPSAFFIIGLLIWALRVWRKEQVEAAEFKIGPHTAMSHS
;
A
#
# COMPACT_ATOMS: atom_id res chain seq x y z
N MET A 1 4.26 3.05 30.88
CA MET A 1 4.12 3.05 29.41
C MET A 1 2.96 2.12 29.07
N SER A 2 1.79 2.65 28.69
CA SER A 2 0.56 1.86 28.61
C SER A 2 0.57 0.94 27.38
N MET A 3 0.31 -0.35 27.58
CA MET A 3 0.02 -1.35 26.54
C MET A 3 -1.02 -0.88 25.49
N SER A 4 -1.88 0.09 25.84
CA SER A 4 -2.89 0.65 24.94
C SER A 4 -2.28 1.34 23.70
N ASN A 5 -1.21 2.12 23.87
CA ASN A 5 -0.57 2.85 22.78
C ASN A 5 0.06 1.91 21.75
N VAL A 6 0.63 0.78 22.19
CA VAL A 6 1.28 -0.20 21.30
C VAL A 6 0.25 -0.94 20.45
N LYS A 7 -0.88 -1.35 21.04
CA LYS A 7 -1.98 -1.98 20.28
C LYS A 7 -2.57 -1.00 19.27
N GLU A 8 -2.68 0.27 19.61
CA GLU A 8 -3.24 1.29 18.72
C GLU A 8 -2.30 1.60 17.54
N ILE A 9 -0.98 1.60 17.76
CA ILE A 9 0.01 1.75 16.69
C ILE A 9 0.03 0.52 15.76
N LEU A 10 -0.16 -0.68 16.29
CA LEU A 10 -0.11 -1.92 15.51
C LEU A 10 -1.41 -2.21 14.75
N PHE A 11 -2.56 -2.03 15.42
CA PHE A 11 -3.89 -2.38 14.88
C PHE A 11 -4.67 -1.17 14.35
N GLY A 12 -4.28 0.05 14.71
CA GLY A 12 -4.89 1.28 14.21
C GLY A 12 -4.77 1.41 12.69
N PRO A 13 -3.61 1.20 12.06
CA PRO A 13 -3.49 1.22 10.60
C PRO A 13 -4.31 0.13 9.89
N LEU A 14 -4.66 -0.96 10.60
CA LEU A 14 -5.46 -2.06 10.07
C LEU A 14 -6.97 -1.71 10.04
N PHE A 15 -7.45 -0.94 11.03
CA PHE A 15 -8.90 -0.70 11.22
C PHE A 15 -9.34 0.76 11.13
N SER A 16 -8.55 1.74 11.60
CA SER A 16 -8.96 3.15 11.74
C SER A 16 -8.17 4.14 10.88
N ASN A 17 -6.91 3.87 10.56
CA ASN A 17 -6.02 4.78 9.83
C ASN A 17 -5.35 4.07 8.64
N ASN A 18 -6.16 3.54 7.73
CA ASN A 18 -5.66 2.77 6.61
C ASN A 18 -4.78 3.64 5.67
N PRO A 19 -3.53 3.24 5.37
CA PRO A 19 -2.61 4.02 4.53
C PRO A 19 -3.15 4.31 3.13
N ILE A 20 -3.88 3.37 2.53
CA ILE A 20 -4.43 3.53 1.18
C ILE A 20 -5.75 4.30 1.23
N GLY A 21 -6.61 3.97 2.19
CA GLY A 21 -7.98 4.51 2.24
C GLY A 21 -8.09 5.94 2.76
N LEU A 22 -7.18 6.33 3.66
CA LEU A 22 -7.24 7.61 4.37
C LEU A 22 -6.02 8.50 4.07
N GLN A 23 -4.83 7.92 3.93
CA GLN A 23 -3.60 8.67 3.65
C GLN A 23 -3.26 8.73 2.14
N ILE A 24 -3.94 7.94 1.29
CA ILE A 24 -3.74 7.93 -0.17
C ILE A 24 -2.27 7.60 -0.52
N LEU A 25 -1.60 6.80 0.33
CA LEU A 25 -0.21 6.38 0.12
C LEU A 25 -0.15 5.00 -0.53
N GLY A 26 0.77 4.83 -1.50
CA GLY A 26 1.06 3.52 -2.10
C GLY A 26 0.11 3.09 -3.22
N ILE A 27 -0.65 4.00 -3.81
CA ILE A 27 -1.59 3.70 -4.91
C ILE A 27 -0.85 3.21 -6.16
N CYS A 28 0.31 3.79 -6.49
CA CYS A 28 1.09 3.45 -7.69
C CYS A 28 1.43 1.95 -7.76
N SER A 29 1.90 1.38 -6.66
CA SER A 29 2.17 -0.05 -6.56
C SER A 29 0.89 -0.86 -6.52
N ALA A 30 -0.16 -0.41 -5.84
CA ALA A 30 -1.45 -1.09 -5.85
C ALA A 30 -2.03 -1.27 -7.27
N LEU A 31 -1.86 -0.28 -8.16
CA LEU A 31 -2.33 -0.37 -9.54
C LEU A 31 -1.52 -1.39 -10.37
N ALA A 32 -0.21 -1.48 -10.11
CA ALA A 32 0.73 -2.25 -10.91
C ALA A 32 0.73 -3.76 -10.59
N VAL A 33 0.59 -4.14 -9.31
CA VAL A 33 0.92 -5.51 -8.85
C VAL A 33 -0.26 -6.34 -8.37
N THR A 34 -1.47 -5.79 -8.40
CA THR A 34 -2.70 -6.54 -8.03
C THR A 34 -3.30 -7.30 -9.20
N THR A 35 -2.57 -7.53 -10.31
CA THR A 35 -3.05 -8.37 -11.43
C THR A 35 -2.90 -9.86 -11.13
N LYS A 36 -1.95 -10.21 -10.26
CA LYS A 36 -1.71 -11.58 -9.77
C LYS A 36 -1.52 -11.55 -8.26
N MET A 37 -2.25 -12.40 -7.55
CA MET A 37 -2.25 -12.52 -6.11
C MET A 37 -0.93 -13.08 -5.59
N SER A 38 -0.31 -14.02 -6.31
CA SER A 38 1.02 -14.54 -5.97
C SER A 38 2.06 -13.41 -5.89
N VAL A 39 2.01 -12.48 -6.83
CA VAL A 39 2.88 -11.30 -6.86
C VAL A 39 2.52 -10.30 -5.77
N ALA A 40 1.22 -10.04 -5.57
CA ALA A 40 0.74 -9.14 -4.52
C ALA A 40 1.19 -9.59 -3.11
N ILE A 41 1.14 -10.88 -2.81
CA ILE A 41 1.57 -11.43 -1.51
C ILE A 41 3.06 -11.21 -1.28
N VAL A 42 3.87 -11.52 -2.29
CA VAL A 42 5.33 -11.31 -2.22
C VAL A 42 5.64 -9.85 -1.96
N MET A 43 4.96 -8.93 -2.64
CA MET A 43 5.11 -7.51 -2.40
C MET A 43 4.68 -7.11 -0.98
N CYS A 44 3.54 -7.62 -0.48
CA CYS A 44 3.05 -7.34 0.88
C CYS A 44 4.09 -7.70 1.94
N ILE A 45 4.68 -8.90 1.83
CA ILE A 45 5.69 -9.40 2.77
C ILE A 45 6.95 -8.52 2.67
N ALA A 46 7.48 -8.32 1.46
CA ALA A 46 8.68 -7.53 1.25
C ALA A 46 8.52 -6.09 1.75
N LEU A 47 7.40 -5.43 1.43
CA LEU A 47 7.11 -4.07 1.84
C LEU A 47 6.93 -3.96 3.36
N THR A 48 6.26 -4.90 4.01
CA THR A 48 6.08 -4.89 5.47
C THR A 48 7.43 -5.02 6.19
N VAL A 49 8.32 -5.88 5.69
CA VAL A 49 9.69 -6.01 6.23
C VAL A 49 10.48 -4.72 6.02
N VAL A 50 10.48 -4.18 4.79
CA VAL A 50 11.22 -2.97 4.45
C VAL A 50 10.74 -1.78 5.29
N THR A 51 9.43 -1.55 5.38
CA THR A 51 8.84 -0.45 6.18
C THR A 51 9.15 -0.55 7.67
N ALA A 52 9.10 -1.75 8.24
CA ALA A 52 9.42 -1.98 9.65
C ALA A 52 10.89 -1.62 9.96
N PHE A 53 11.82 -2.16 9.17
CA PHE A 53 13.25 -1.94 9.40
C PHE A 53 13.70 -0.54 8.98
N SER A 54 13.16 0.03 7.90
CA SER A 54 13.49 1.40 7.50
C SER A 54 13.12 2.40 8.59
N ASN A 55 11.92 2.25 9.17
CA ASN A 55 11.49 3.12 10.26
C ASN A 55 12.35 2.97 11.52
N LEU A 56 12.80 1.75 11.84
CA LEU A 56 13.71 1.50 12.95
C LEU A 56 15.06 2.21 12.74
N PHE A 57 15.68 2.04 11.57
CA PHE A 57 17.00 2.63 11.28
C PHE A 57 16.93 4.15 11.20
N ILE A 58 15.90 4.70 10.55
CA ILE A 58 15.71 6.15 10.43
C ILE A 58 15.49 6.78 11.81
N SER A 59 14.67 6.15 12.65
CA SER A 59 14.45 6.62 14.03
C SER A 59 15.72 6.57 14.89
N MET A 60 16.59 5.58 14.68
CA MET A 60 17.88 5.48 15.39
C MET A 60 18.85 6.61 15.00
N ILE A 61 18.85 7.01 13.73
CA ILE A 61 19.80 7.99 13.16
C ILE A 61 19.23 9.41 13.18
N ARG A 62 17.93 9.59 13.46
CA ARG A 62 17.18 10.87 13.35
C ARG A 62 17.88 12.11 13.93
N ASN A 63 18.58 11.96 15.07
CA ASN A 63 19.24 13.07 15.77
C ASN A 63 20.49 13.58 15.03
N ARG A 64 20.99 12.84 14.04
CA ARG A 64 22.16 13.19 13.22
C ARG A 64 21.79 13.73 11.84
N ILE A 65 20.51 13.73 11.48
CA ILE A 65 20.05 14.08 10.13
C ILE A 65 19.74 15.59 10.08
N PRO A 66 20.48 16.38 9.26
CA PRO A 66 20.13 17.78 9.03
C PRO A 66 18.82 17.88 8.24
N SER A 67 18.00 18.89 8.53
CA SER A 67 16.70 19.11 7.85
C SER A 67 16.85 19.26 6.33
N SER A 68 17.92 19.90 5.86
CA SER A 68 18.13 20.23 4.44
C SER A 68 18.35 19.01 3.53
N ILE A 69 18.81 17.87 4.07
CA ILE A 69 19.15 16.66 3.30
C ILE A 69 18.36 15.43 3.76
N ARG A 70 17.32 15.62 4.58
CA ARG A 70 16.60 14.55 5.27
C ARG A 70 16.03 13.49 4.32
N ILE A 71 15.30 13.92 3.29
CA ILE A 71 14.67 13.03 2.32
C ILE A 71 15.72 12.16 1.60
N ILE A 72 16.87 12.74 1.25
CA ILE A 72 17.96 12.05 0.58
C ILE A 72 18.53 10.94 1.48
N VAL A 73 18.75 11.25 2.77
CA VAL A 73 19.26 10.26 3.75
C VAL A 73 18.26 9.12 3.92
N GLN A 74 16.97 9.42 4.08
CA GLN A 74 15.93 8.41 4.23
C GLN A 74 15.80 7.50 3.00
N MET A 75 15.78 8.07 1.79
CA MET A 75 15.74 7.30 0.55
C MET A 75 16.98 6.40 0.40
N THR A 76 18.15 6.86 0.81
CA THR A 76 19.38 6.05 0.79
C THR A 76 19.32 4.86 1.76
N ILE A 77 18.76 5.06 2.95
CA ILE A 77 18.56 3.98 3.94
C ILE A 77 17.53 2.97 3.40
N ILE A 78 16.42 3.45 2.84
CA ILE A 78 15.39 2.58 2.26
C ILE A 78 15.95 1.80 1.08
N ALA A 79 16.63 2.46 0.14
CA ALA A 79 17.21 1.80 -1.03
C ALA A 79 18.23 0.73 -0.66
N SER A 80 19.13 1.02 0.27
CA SER A 80 20.13 0.03 0.71
C SER A 80 19.47 -1.19 1.37
N LEU A 81 18.45 -0.99 2.21
CA LEU A 81 17.69 -2.08 2.82
C LEU A 81 16.93 -2.92 1.79
N VAL A 82 16.29 -2.28 0.81
CA VAL A 82 15.55 -2.98 -0.26
C VAL A 82 16.50 -3.81 -1.13
N ILE A 83 17.69 -3.29 -1.44
CA ILE A 83 18.73 -4.04 -2.17
C ILE A 83 19.19 -5.26 -1.38
N VAL A 84 19.39 -5.13 -0.06
CA VAL A 84 19.75 -6.29 0.78
C VAL A 84 18.65 -7.36 0.74
N VAL A 85 17.37 -6.96 0.84
CA VAL A 85 16.23 -7.89 0.75
C VAL A 85 16.19 -8.58 -0.63
N ASP A 86 16.43 -7.84 -1.71
CA ASP A 86 16.49 -8.39 -3.06
C ASP A 86 17.59 -9.45 -3.21
N GLN A 87 18.80 -9.17 -2.70
CA GLN A 87 19.91 -10.12 -2.74
C GLN A 87 19.62 -11.39 -1.91
N VAL A 88 18.98 -11.25 -0.75
CA VAL A 88 18.57 -12.40 0.09
C VAL A 88 17.55 -13.26 -0.63
N LEU A 89 16.57 -12.65 -1.31
CA LEU A 89 15.57 -13.38 -2.10
C LEU A 89 16.19 -14.08 -3.32
N GLY A 90 17.17 -13.44 -3.98
CA GLY A 90 17.96 -14.04 -5.05
C GLY A 90 18.69 -15.32 -4.66
N ALA A 91 19.14 -15.40 -3.40
CA ALA A 91 19.85 -16.56 -2.88
C ALA A 91 18.92 -17.73 -2.50
N VAL A 92 17.67 -17.46 -2.09
CA VAL A 92 16.76 -18.49 -1.57
C VAL A 92 15.77 -19.01 -2.63
N ALA A 93 15.35 -18.16 -3.57
CA ALA A 93 14.34 -18.52 -4.57
C ALA A 93 14.56 -17.77 -5.89
N TYR A 94 15.42 -18.32 -6.77
CA TYR A 94 15.85 -17.67 -8.02
C TYR A 94 14.70 -17.34 -8.99
N ASP A 95 13.72 -18.24 -9.16
CA ASP A 95 12.56 -18.01 -10.05
C ASP A 95 11.65 -16.89 -9.56
N ILE A 96 11.50 -16.76 -8.24
CA ILE A 96 10.74 -15.70 -7.60
C ILE A 96 11.53 -14.39 -7.68
N SER A 97 12.84 -14.42 -7.41
CA SER A 97 13.75 -13.26 -7.53
C SER A 97 13.75 -12.62 -8.92
N LYS A 98 13.70 -13.42 -10.00
CA LYS A 98 13.64 -12.88 -11.37
C LYS A 98 12.38 -12.04 -11.63
N GLN A 99 11.25 -12.40 -11.04
CA GLN A 99 10.02 -11.60 -11.09
C GLN A 99 10.10 -10.39 -10.14
N LEU A 100 10.77 -10.54 -9.00
CA LEU A 100 10.94 -9.48 -8.00
C LEU A 100 11.84 -8.34 -8.42
N SER A 101 12.83 -8.55 -9.29
CA SER A 101 13.80 -7.50 -9.65
C SER A 101 13.12 -6.21 -10.14
N VAL A 102 11.98 -6.33 -10.82
CA VAL A 102 11.15 -5.17 -11.22
C VAL A 102 10.41 -4.54 -10.04
N PHE A 103 9.99 -5.34 -9.06
CA PHE A 103 9.28 -4.89 -7.86
C PHE A 103 10.20 -4.20 -6.84
N VAL A 104 11.51 -4.46 -6.86
CA VAL A 104 12.51 -3.75 -6.05
C VAL A 104 12.38 -2.23 -6.24
N GLY A 105 12.34 -1.75 -7.49
CA GLY A 105 12.19 -0.33 -7.80
C GLY A 105 10.85 0.26 -7.31
N LEU A 106 9.77 -0.52 -7.41
CA LEU A 106 8.44 -0.14 -6.93
C LEU A 106 8.34 -0.09 -5.39
N ILE A 107 9.16 -0.87 -4.68
CA ILE A 107 9.25 -0.82 -3.22
C ILE A 107 10.07 0.40 -2.79
N ILE A 108 11.21 0.69 -3.43
CA ILE A 108 12.05 1.85 -3.12
C ILE A 108 11.26 3.16 -3.27
N THR A 109 10.50 3.27 -4.36
CA THR A 109 9.71 4.48 -4.68
C THR A 109 8.31 4.47 -4.07
N ASN A 110 8.01 3.53 -3.16
CA ASN A 110 6.69 3.45 -2.57
C ASN A 110 6.48 4.57 -1.55
N CYS A 111 5.42 5.35 -1.77
CA CYS A 111 5.06 6.49 -0.93
C CYS A 111 4.81 6.11 0.53
N ILE A 112 4.38 4.87 0.83
CA ILE A 112 4.16 4.45 2.22
C ILE A 112 5.47 4.37 3.02
N VAL A 113 6.56 3.91 2.41
CA VAL A 113 7.84 3.72 3.10
C VAL A 113 8.42 5.09 3.44
N MET A 114 8.42 6.01 2.48
CA MET A 114 8.83 7.40 2.68
C MET A 114 7.91 8.13 3.66
N GLY A 115 6.59 8.02 3.47
CA GLY A 115 5.60 8.76 4.24
C GLY A 115 5.63 8.41 5.73
N ARG A 116 5.77 7.13 6.07
CA ARG A 116 5.89 6.71 7.49
C ARG A 116 7.25 7.04 8.09
N ALA A 117 8.32 6.95 7.31
CA ALA A 117 9.64 7.37 7.75
C ALA A 117 9.67 8.86 8.13
N GLU A 118 9.10 9.72 7.29
CA GLU A 118 9.08 11.16 7.54
C GLU A 118 8.10 11.55 8.65
N ALA A 119 6.86 11.05 8.60
CA ALA A 119 5.81 11.46 9.52
C ALA A 119 5.97 10.85 10.92
N PHE A 120 6.46 9.61 11.03
CA PHE A 120 6.49 8.87 12.30
C PHE A 120 7.90 8.62 12.82
N ALA A 121 8.80 8.06 12.01
CA ALA A 121 10.12 7.63 12.49
C ALA A 121 11.01 8.79 12.97
N MET A 122 10.87 9.97 12.35
CA MET A 122 11.60 11.18 12.76
C MET A 122 11.17 11.72 14.13
N GLN A 123 9.97 11.41 14.60
CA GLN A 123 9.39 11.96 15.83
C GLN A 123 9.33 10.93 16.96
N ASN A 124 9.28 9.64 16.63
CA ASN A 124 9.08 8.54 17.60
C ASN A 124 10.35 7.71 17.82
N PRO A 125 10.50 7.06 19.00
CA PRO A 125 11.65 6.20 19.30
C PRO A 125 11.68 4.93 18.43
N PRO A 126 12.83 4.23 18.34
CA PRO A 126 13.04 3.15 17.38
C PRO A 126 12.06 1.98 17.53
N GLY A 127 11.77 1.56 18.78
CA GLY A 127 10.85 0.46 19.05
C GLY A 127 9.41 0.75 18.61
N LEU A 128 8.92 1.98 18.82
CA LEU A 128 7.59 2.39 18.34
C LEU A 128 7.56 2.53 16.82
N SER A 129 8.65 3.02 16.23
CA SER A 129 8.76 3.22 14.79
C SER A 129 8.77 1.90 14.01
N PHE A 130 9.38 0.87 14.57
CA PHE A 130 9.33 -0.49 14.03
C PHE A 130 7.90 -1.05 14.00
N LEU A 131 7.19 -0.92 15.12
CA LEU A 131 5.79 -1.38 15.26
C LEU A 131 4.85 -0.61 14.33
N ASP A 132 5.09 0.69 14.15
CA ASP A 132 4.38 1.51 13.16
C ASP A 132 4.59 1.01 11.73
N GLY A 133 5.83 0.69 11.37
CA GLY A 133 6.14 0.13 10.05
C GLY A 133 5.42 -1.19 9.80
N ILE A 134 5.40 -2.10 10.78
CA ILE A 134 4.62 -3.35 10.69
C ILE A 134 3.12 -3.06 10.54
N GLY A 135 2.56 -2.21 11.39
CA GLY A 135 1.13 -1.90 11.36
C GLY A 135 0.68 -1.33 10.02
N ASN A 136 1.42 -0.35 9.50
CA ASN A 136 1.10 0.28 8.21
C ASN A 136 1.39 -0.65 7.02
N GLY A 137 2.44 -1.47 7.07
CA GLY A 137 2.72 -2.50 6.07
C GLY A 137 1.61 -3.55 6.00
N LEU A 138 1.10 -4.01 7.14
CA LEU A 138 -0.06 -4.90 7.21
C LEU A 138 -1.35 -4.22 6.74
N GLY A 139 -1.58 -2.96 7.11
CA GLY A 139 -2.73 -2.17 6.65
C GLY A 139 -2.76 -2.03 5.12
N TYR A 140 -1.60 -1.74 4.52
CA TYR A 140 -1.42 -1.76 3.07
C TYR A 140 -1.70 -3.15 2.48
N SER A 141 -1.17 -4.19 3.12
CA SER A 141 -1.31 -5.57 2.64
C SER A 141 -2.76 -6.02 2.57
N VAL A 142 -3.60 -5.67 3.55
CA VAL A 142 -5.03 -6.02 3.55
C VAL A 142 -5.75 -5.42 2.33
N VAL A 143 -5.50 -4.15 2.03
CA VAL A 143 -6.12 -3.49 0.88
C VAL A 143 -5.58 -4.09 -0.42
N LEU A 144 -4.26 -4.25 -0.54
CA LEU A 144 -3.64 -4.82 -1.74
C LEU A 144 -4.20 -6.22 -2.05
N MET A 145 -4.31 -7.07 -1.03
CA MET A 145 -4.85 -8.42 -1.16
C MET A 145 -6.32 -8.41 -1.57
N SER A 146 -7.13 -7.52 -0.99
CA SER A 146 -8.54 -7.40 -1.36
C SER A 146 -8.71 -6.97 -2.84
N VAL A 147 -7.92 -6.00 -3.30
CA VAL A 147 -7.96 -5.52 -4.69
C VAL A 147 -7.44 -6.60 -5.64
N ALA A 148 -6.36 -7.30 -5.27
CA ALA A 148 -5.81 -8.40 -6.07
C ALA A 148 -6.79 -9.57 -6.19
N ALA A 149 -7.50 -9.92 -5.11
CA ALA A 149 -8.51 -10.97 -5.13
C ALA A 149 -9.65 -10.66 -6.10
N ILE A 150 -10.17 -9.42 -6.06
CA ILE A 150 -11.22 -9.00 -6.99
C ILE A 150 -10.68 -8.99 -8.42
N ARG A 151 -9.49 -8.44 -8.65
CA ARG A 151 -8.94 -8.31 -10.00
C ARG A 151 -8.58 -9.64 -10.64
N GLU A 152 -7.99 -10.59 -9.90
CA GLU A 152 -7.66 -11.92 -10.44
C GLU A 152 -8.92 -12.74 -10.68
N LEU A 153 -9.86 -12.74 -9.73
CA LEU A 153 -11.11 -13.50 -9.84
C LEU A 153 -11.93 -13.06 -11.06
N PHE A 154 -12.12 -11.75 -11.27
CA PHE A 154 -12.88 -11.24 -12.41
C PHE A 154 -12.05 -11.10 -13.71
N GLY A 155 -10.72 -11.04 -13.60
CA GLY A 155 -9.83 -10.91 -14.75
C GLY A 155 -9.57 -12.24 -15.44
N SER A 156 -9.15 -13.26 -14.69
CA SER A 156 -8.77 -14.56 -15.22
C SER A 156 -9.66 -15.71 -14.77
N GLY A 157 -10.67 -15.48 -13.94
CA GLY A 157 -11.55 -16.56 -13.42
C GLY A 157 -10.85 -17.52 -12.46
N SER A 158 -9.62 -17.20 -12.07
CA SER A 158 -8.77 -18.02 -11.21
C SER A 158 -8.40 -17.28 -9.94
N MET A 159 -8.01 -18.03 -8.91
CA MET A 159 -7.44 -17.50 -7.69
C MET A 159 -6.27 -18.40 -7.30
N PHE A 160 -5.08 -17.84 -7.10
CA PHE A 160 -3.87 -18.63 -6.82
C PHE A 160 -3.55 -19.68 -7.90
N GLY A 161 -3.97 -19.44 -9.14
CA GLY A 161 -3.83 -20.43 -10.23
C GLY A 161 -4.78 -21.62 -10.15
N ILE A 162 -5.72 -21.63 -9.21
CA ILE A 162 -6.85 -22.58 -9.18
C ILE A 162 -8.00 -21.93 -9.92
N GLU A 163 -8.55 -22.61 -10.92
CA GLU A 163 -9.73 -22.14 -11.64
C GLU A 163 -10.98 -22.29 -10.78
N ILE A 164 -11.59 -21.16 -10.43
CA ILE A 164 -12.82 -21.09 -9.65
C ILE A 164 -14.02 -20.90 -10.59
N LEU A 165 -13.84 -20.06 -11.59
CA LEU A 165 -14.83 -19.79 -12.63
C LEU A 165 -14.34 -20.45 -13.92
N PRO A 166 -14.95 -21.55 -14.38
CA PRO A 166 -14.51 -22.22 -15.58
C PRO A 166 -14.72 -21.28 -16.78
N LEU A 167 -13.64 -21.01 -17.51
CA LEU A 167 -13.65 -20.07 -18.62
C LEU A 167 -14.39 -20.67 -19.81
N VAL A 168 -15.02 -19.83 -20.64
CA VAL A 168 -15.63 -20.25 -21.91
C VAL A 168 -14.61 -20.96 -22.81
N SER A 169 -13.31 -20.62 -22.72
CA SER A 169 -12.24 -21.30 -23.47
C SER A 169 -11.97 -22.75 -23.03
N GLN A 170 -12.44 -23.15 -21.85
CA GLN A 170 -12.30 -24.50 -21.29
C GLN A 170 -13.65 -25.23 -21.15
N GLY A 171 -14.70 -24.71 -21.82
CA GLY A 171 -16.05 -25.29 -21.76
C GLY A 171 -16.91 -24.80 -20.59
N GLY A 172 -16.49 -23.76 -19.89
CA GLY A 172 -17.27 -23.10 -18.83
C GLY A 172 -18.17 -21.97 -19.32
N TRP A 173 -18.73 -21.20 -18.37
CA TRP A 173 -19.72 -20.15 -18.62
C TRP A 173 -19.18 -18.72 -18.41
N TYR A 174 -17.93 -18.59 -17.96
CA TYR A 174 -17.35 -17.30 -17.59
C TYR A 174 -16.45 -16.71 -18.69
N THR A 175 -16.81 -15.54 -19.21
CA THR A 175 -15.94 -14.79 -20.14
C THR A 175 -15.05 -13.84 -19.32
N PRO A 176 -13.72 -13.97 -19.41
CA PRO A 176 -12.81 -13.12 -18.63
C PRO A 176 -13.03 -11.64 -18.96
N MET A 177 -13.16 -10.81 -17.92
CA MET A 177 -13.32 -9.38 -18.09
C MET A 177 -11.95 -8.75 -18.36
N GLY A 178 -11.59 -8.60 -19.64
CA GLY A 178 -10.29 -8.04 -20.04
C GLY A 178 -10.00 -6.66 -19.43
N MET A 179 -11.03 -5.85 -19.18
CA MET A 179 -10.91 -4.55 -18.49
C MET A 179 -10.29 -4.67 -17.09
N MET A 180 -10.52 -5.78 -16.38
CA MET A 180 -10.07 -6.02 -15.01
C MET A 180 -8.54 -6.20 -14.90
N LEU A 181 -7.90 -6.55 -16.02
CA LEU A 181 -6.44 -6.67 -16.10
C LEU A 181 -5.77 -5.30 -16.28
N LEU A 182 -6.48 -4.29 -16.78
CA LEU A 182 -5.92 -2.97 -17.02
C LEU A 182 -5.95 -2.08 -15.75
N PRO A 183 -5.03 -1.10 -15.62
CA PRO A 183 -4.98 -0.18 -14.48
C PRO A 183 -6.27 0.57 -14.12
N PRO A 184 -7.14 1.00 -15.08
CA PRO A 184 -8.39 1.70 -14.76
C PRO A 184 -9.32 0.91 -13.83
N SER A 185 -9.33 -0.42 -13.92
CA SER A 185 -10.15 -1.26 -13.03
C SER A 185 -9.76 -1.13 -11.56
N ALA A 186 -8.47 -1.01 -11.27
CA ALA A 186 -7.98 -0.88 -9.90
C ALA A 186 -8.38 0.47 -9.29
N PHE A 187 -8.46 1.55 -10.08
CA PHE A 187 -9.01 2.82 -9.61
C PHE A 187 -10.48 2.70 -9.21
N PHE A 188 -11.32 2.01 -10.01
CA PHE A 188 -12.72 1.80 -9.65
C PHE A 188 -12.86 0.97 -8.38
N ILE A 189 -12.08 -0.11 -8.24
CA ILE A 189 -12.14 -0.98 -7.05
C ILE A 189 -11.68 -0.23 -5.81
N ILE A 190 -10.55 0.49 -5.88
CA ILE A 190 -10.03 1.27 -4.76
C ILE A 190 -11.04 2.38 -4.40
N GLY A 191 -11.61 3.08 -5.39
CA GLY A 191 -12.64 4.10 -5.17
C GLY A 191 -13.89 3.56 -4.48
N LEU A 192 -14.40 2.40 -4.93
CA LEU A 192 -15.53 1.72 -4.29
C LEU A 192 -15.20 1.22 -2.88
N LEU A 193 -13.98 0.74 -2.66
CA LEU A 193 -13.50 0.32 -1.34
C LEU A 193 -13.42 1.51 -0.38
N ILE A 194 -12.87 2.64 -0.82
CA ILE A 194 -12.84 3.89 -0.04
C ILE A 194 -14.26 4.38 0.26
N TRP A 195 -15.15 4.35 -0.74
CA TRP A 195 -16.55 4.73 -0.55
C TRP A 195 -17.23 3.85 0.50
N ALA A 196 -17.08 2.51 0.41
CA ALA A 196 -17.64 1.59 1.38
C ALA A 196 -17.09 1.83 2.80
N LEU A 197 -15.78 2.07 2.93
CA LEU A 197 -15.16 2.42 4.22
C LEU A 197 -15.75 3.72 4.79
N ARG A 198 -15.88 4.78 3.98
CA ARG A 198 -16.41 6.08 4.41
C ARG A 198 -17.91 6.04 4.75
N VAL A 199 -18.69 5.20 4.08
CA VAL A 199 -20.10 4.95 4.43
C VAL A 199 -20.22 4.29 5.80
N TRP A 200 -19.35 3.32 6.08
CA TRP A 200 -19.35 2.59 7.34
C TRP A 200 -18.76 3.43 8.49
N ARG A 201 -17.76 4.26 8.21
CA ARG A 201 -17.02 5.09 9.17
C ARG A 201 -17.10 6.56 8.79
N LYS A 202 -18.25 7.18 9.10
CA LYS A 202 -18.53 8.60 8.80
C LYS A 202 -17.54 9.58 9.47
N GLU A 203 -16.86 9.13 10.52
CA GLU A 203 -15.77 9.85 11.20
C GLU A 203 -14.56 10.16 10.30
N GLN A 204 -14.42 9.48 9.15
CA GLN A 204 -13.35 9.71 8.17
C GLN A 204 -13.77 10.62 7.01
N VAL A 205 -15.00 11.15 7.01
CA VAL A 205 -15.48 12.05 5.96
C VAL A 205 -15.00 13.47 6.30
N GLU A 206 -14.03 13.94 5.52
CA GLU A 206 -13.56 15.32 5.60
C GLU A 206 -14.74 16.28 5.36
N ALA A 207 -14.86 17.30 6.20
CA ALA A 207 -15.83 18.36 5.98
C ALA A 207 -15.50 19.06 4.66
N ALA A 208 -16.52 19.38 3.86
CA ALA A 208 -16.32 20.12 2.63
C ALA A 208 -15.63 21.46 2.94
N GLU A 209 -14.39 21.62 2.48
CA GLU A 209 -13.59 22.82 2.71
C GLU A 209 -14.22 24.06 2.07
N PHE A 210 -15.05 23.85 1.04
CA PHE A 210 -15.85 24.88 0.41
C PHE A 210 -17.35 24.55 0.46
N LYS A 211 -18.13 25.45 1.10
CA LYS A 211 -19.56 25.57 0.84
C LYS A 211 -19.73 26.27 -0.50
N ILE A 212 -20.28 25.58 -1.50
CA ILE A 212 -20.59 26.17 -2.81
C ILE A 212 -21.54 27.36 -2.56
N GLY A 213 -21.09 28.58 -2.82
CA GLY A 213 -21.91 29.78 -2.72
C GLY A 213 -23.05 29.74 -3.75
N PRO A 214 -24.20 30.38 -3.49
CA PRO A 214 -25.27 30.45 -4.47
C PRO A 214 -24.75 31.10 -5.75
N HIS A 215 -25.09 30.54 -6.91
CA HIS A 215 -24.77 31.13 -8.21
C HIS A 215 -25.46 32.49 -8.31
N THR A 216 -24.72 33.59 -8.14
CA THR A 216 -25.21 34.92 -8.52
C THR A 216 -25.36 34.91 -10.04
N ALA A 217 -26.59 34.77 -10.53
CA ALA A 217 -26.89 34.99 -11.93
C ALA A 217 -26.51 36.45 -12.24
N MET A 218 -25.49 36.65 -13.08
CA MET A 218 -25.17 37.98 -13.60
C MET A 218 -26.35 38.44 -14.45
N SER A 219 -27.18 39.32 -13.91
CA SER A 219 -28.14 40.08 -14.71
C SER A 219 -27.35 41.03 -15.59
N HIS A 220 -27.17 40.68 -16.85
CA HIS A 220 -26.73 41.63 -17.87
C HIS A 220 -27.87 42.64 -18.09
N SER A 221 -27.61 43.88 -17.69
CA SER A 221 -28.36 45.09 -18.07
C SER A 221 -28.05 45.50 -19.50
#